data_AF-A0A0J9S1T6-F1
#
_entry.id   AF-A0A0J9S1T6-F1
#
_cell.length_a   1.000
_cell.length_b   1.000
_cell.length_c   1.000
_cell.angle_alpha   90.00
_cell.angle_beta   90.00
_cell.angle_gamma   90.00
#
_symmetry.space_group_name_H-M   'P 1'
#
loop_
_entity.id
_entity.type
_entity.pdbx_description
1 polymer ?
#
loop_
_entity_poly.entity_id
_entity_poly.type
_entity_poly.pdbx_seq_one_letter_code
_entity_poly.pdbx_strand_id
1 'polypeptide(L)'
;MTIVRFGNTNVCKINTQSSCKDLYTDITDYIEEKALQLKHAENVNAFISECKELNSRLDVYKNDCNKCYEGSFLTSLDIEGKVLKTLKTVTRYGGCPRNFTGEDEERIKLMNDIDEFCQKRKAYIEDLESLEKTCQSRSIK
;
A
#
# COMPACT_ATOMS: atom_id res chain seq x y z
N MET A 1 3.15 -21.12 20.05
CA MET A 1 3.14 -19.76 20.62
C MET A 1 4.55 -19.21 20.44
N THR A 2 4.81 -18.53 19.33
CA THR A 2 6.16 -18.10 18.96
C THR A 2 6.37 -16.70 19.51
N ILE A 3 7.21 -16.58 20.53
CA ILE A 3 7.60 -15.30 21.12
C ILE A 3 8.56 -14.63 20.14
N VAL A 4 8.09 -13.61 19.41
CA VAL A 4 8.96 -12.73 18.62
C VAL A 4 9.63 -11.78 19.61
N ARG A 5 10.90 -12.04 19.91
CA ARG A 5 11.73 -11.14 20.73
C ARG A 5 12.28 -10.06 19.82
N PHE A 6 11.77 -8.84 19.96
CA PHE A 6 12.40 -7.63 19.39
C PHE A 6 13.68 -7.33 20.17
N GLY A 7 14.80 -7.89 19.72
CA GLY A 7 16.14 -7.51 20.18
C GLY A 7 16.63 -6.26 19.45
N ASN A 8 17.31 -5.35 20.17
CA ASN A 8 18.02 -4.16 19.67
C ASN A 8 18.20 -4.15 18.14
N THR A 9 17.44 -3.32 17.44
CA THR A 9 17.41 -3.26 15.98
C THR A 9 18.66 -2.58 15.43
N ASN A 10 19.80 -3.26 15.49
CA ASN A 10 20.93 -2.95 14.60
C ASN A 10 20.55 -3.43 13.20
N VAL A 11 19.65 -2.72 12.53
CA VAL A 11 19.18 -3.06 11.17
C VAL A 11 20.36 -3.00 10.19
N CYS A 12 21.21 -1.98 10.30
CA CYS A 12 22.53 -1.95 9.68
C CYS A 12 23.62 -2.20 10.73
N LYS A 13 24.18 -3.42 10.77
CA LYS A 13 25.32 -3.73 11.66
C LYS A 13 26.66 -3.18 11.14
N ILE A 14 26.79 -2.95 9.82
CA ILE A 14 28.03 -2.52 9.15
C ILE A 14 27.63 -1.69 7.92
N ASN A 15 28.23 -0.52 7.71
CA ASN A 15 27.96 0.34 6.56
C ASN A 15 28.92 0.07 5.39
N THR A 16 28.85 -1.13 4.80
CA THR A 16 29.64 -1.54 3.62
C THR A 16 28.76 -1.68 2.37
N GLN A 17 29.37 -1.74 1.19
CA GLN A 17 28.63 -1.93 -0.07
C GLN A 17 27.77 -3.20 -0.10
N SER A 18 28.27 -4.31 0.46
CA SER A 18 27.47 -5.54 0.60
C SER A 18 26.27 -5.32 1.50
N SER A 19 26.45 -4.62 2.61
CA SER A 19 25.36 -4.30 3.55
C SER A 19 24.28 -3.40 2.93
N CYS A 20 24.64 -2.48 2.02
CA CYS A 20 23.64 -1.70 1.29
C CYS A 20 22.87 -2.51 0.24
N LYS A 21 23.51 -3.53 -0.36
CA LYS A 21 22.84 -4.46 -1.28
C LYS A 21 21.88 -5.38 -0.54
N ASP A 22 22.29 -5.87 0.62
CA ASP A 22 21.44 -6.67 1.51
C ASP A 22 20.23 -5.83 1.94
N LEU A 23 20.45 -4.60 2.40
CA LEU A 23 19.38 -3.65 2.72
C LEU A 23 18.42 -3.40 1.55
N TYR A 24 18.94 -3.17 0.33
CA TYR A 24 18.10 -2.97 -0.85
C TYR A 24 17.20 -4.18 -1.11
N THR A 25 17.74 -5.39 -0.91
CA THR A 25 17.00 -6.65 -1.09
C THR A 25 15.93 -6.78 -0.02
N ASP A 26 16.29 -6.58 1.25
CA ASP A 26 15.36 -6.62 2.39
C ASP A 26 14.21 -5.61 2.25
N ILE A 27 14.52 -4.37 1.87
CA ILE A 27 13.51 -3.34 1.62
C ILE A 27 12.63 -3.75 0.44
N THR A 28 13.23 -4.23 -0.66
CA THR A 28 12.48 -4.65 -1.85
C THR A 28 11.48 -5.76 -1.52
N ASP A 29 11.93 -6.82 -0.86
CA ASP A 29 11.08 -7.95 -0.50
C ASP A 29 9.97 -7.50 0.46
N TYR A 30 10.32 -6.68 1.45
CA TYR A 30 9.36 -6.15 2.42
C TYR A 30 8.27 -5.27 1.77
N ILE A 31 8.65 -4.33 0.90
CA ILE A 31 7.66 -3.45 0.24
C ILE A 31 6.82 -4.21 -0.79
N GLU A 32 7.36 -5.24 -1.44
CA GLU A 32 6.60 -6.04 -2.42
C GLU A 32 5.57 -6.91 -1.70
N GLU A 33 5.94 -7.56 -0.59
CA GLU A 33 5.00 -8.30 0.25
C GLU A 33 3.90 -7.38 0.78
N LYS A 34 4.27 -6.21 1.32
CA LYS A 34 3.32 -5.23 1.85
C LYS A 34 2.41 -4.65 0.77
N ALA A 35 2.93 -4.36 -0.42
CA ALA A 35 2.12 -3.89 -1.53
C ALA A 35 1.07 -4.91 -1.97
N LEU A 36 1.38 -6.20 -1.93
CA LEU A 36 0.41 -7.26 -2.20
C LEU A 36 -0.70 -7.29 -1.15
N GLN A 37 -0.35 -7.20 0.15
CA GLN A 37 -1.33 -7.14 1.24
C GLN A 37 -2.26 -5.92 1.07
N LEU A 38 -1.68 -4.73 0.88
CA LEU A 38 -2.41 -3.48 0.69
C LEU A 38 -3.32 -3.50 -0.55
N LYS A 39 -2.90 -4.14 -1.63
CA LYS A 39 -3.72 -4.27 -2.86
C LYS A 39 -5.02 -5.04 -2.60
N HIS A 40 -5.01 -5.96 -1.65
CA HIS A 40 -6.15 -6.81 -1.30
C HIS A 40 -6.91 -6.33 -0.06
N ALA A 41 -6.48 -5.25 0.60
CA ALA A 41 -7.18 -4.69 1.75
C ALA A 41 -8.60 -4.24 1.36
N GLU A 42 -9.62 -4.75 2.06
CA GLU A 42 -11.03 -4.36 1.85
C GLU A 42 -11.45 -3.20 2.75
N ASN A 43 -10.74 -3.01 3.85
CA ASN A 43 -11.04 -1.99 4.85
C ASN A 43 -10.12 -0.79 4.66
N VAL A 44 -10.69 0.38 4.35
CA VAL A 44 -9.95 1.62 4.11
C VAL A 44 -9.15 2.07 5.35
N ASN A 45 -9.66 1.87 6.56
CA ASN A 45 -8.94 2.24 7.79
C ASN A 45 -7.75 1.31 8.04
N ALA A 46 -7.90 0.01 7.76
CA ALA A 46 -6.79 -0.95 7.82
C ALA A 46 -5.72 -0.59 6.78
N PHE A 47 -6.12 -0.26 5.55
CA PHE A 47 -5.21 0.21 4.51
C PHE A 47 -4.41 1.45 4.94
N ILE A 48 -5.09 2.47 5.49
CA ILE A 48 -4.44 3.69 6.00
C ILE A 48 -3.45 3.35 7.12
N SER A 49 -3.84 2.50 8.06
CA SER A 49 -2.99 2.10 9.18
C SER A 49 -1.73 1.37 8.69
N GLU A 50 -1.89 0.42 7.79
CA GLU A 50 -0.76 -0.33 7.20
C GLU A 50 0.17 0.58 6.39
N CYS A 51 -0.37 1.55 5.66
CA CYS A 51 0.44 2.56 4.95
C CYS A 51 1.30 3.39 5.92
N LYS A 52 0.74 3.82 7.04
CA LYS A 52 1.47 4.57 8.07
C LYS A 52 2.56 3.72 8.72
N GLU A 53 2.26 2.45 9.03
CA GLU A 53 3.24 1.53 9.61
C GLU A 53 4.40 1.24 8.64
N LEU A 54 4.08 0.99 7.37
CA LEU A 54 5.04 0.78 6.31
C LEU A 54 6.00 1.95 6.18
N ASN A 55 5.47 3.18 6.10
CA ASN A 55 6.30 4.39 6.02
C ASN A 55 7.18 4.58 7.25
N SER A 56 6.63 4.39 8.45
CA SER A 56 7.40 4.49 9.70
C SER A 56 8.59 3.53 9.69
N ARG A 57 8.39 2.29 9.24
CA ARG A 57 9.47 1.32 9.14
C ARG A 57 10.50 1.67 8.06
N LEU A 58 10.07 2.20 6.92
CA LEU A 58 10.96 2.71 5.88
C LEU A 58 11.80 3.89 6.36
N ASP A 59 11.24 4.76 7.22
CA ASP A 59 11.98 5.85 7.85
C ASP A 59 13.05 5.33 8.83
N VAL A 60 12.75 4.26 9.58
CA VAL A 60 13.75 3.58 10.43
C VAL A 60 14.90 3.04 9.57
N TYR A 61 14.60 2.31 8.48
CA TYR A 61 15.65 1.83 7.55
C TYR A 61 16.50 2.97 7.01
N LYS A 62 15.88 4.08 6.63
CA LYS A 62 16.57 5.26 6.10
C LYS A 62 17.49 5.91 7.13
N ASN A 63 17.01 6.07 8.36
CA ASN A 63 17.77 6.71 9.43
C ASN A 63 18.94 5.82 9.89
N ASP A 64 18.71 4.51 10.04
CA ASP A 64 19.72 3.55 10.50
C ASP A 64 20.80 3.29 9.45
N CYS A 65 20.45 3.40 8.16
CA CYS A 65 21.32 3.05 7.04
C CYS A 65 21.56 4.23 6.07
N ASN A 66 21.61 5.46 6.58
CA ASN A 66 21.65 6.69 5.77
C ASN A 66 22.71 6.69 4.64
N LYS A 67 23.89 6.12 4.88
CA LYS A 67 24.97 6.01 3.88
C LYS A 67 24.57 5.23 2.62
N CYS A 68 23.61 4.32 2.70
CA CYS A 68 23.10 3.57 1.56
C CYS A 68 22.18 4.43 0.66
N TYR A 69 21.77 5.61 1.14
CA TYR A 69 20.93 6.58 0.44
C TYR A 69 21.76 7.78 -0.07
N GLU A 70 23.09 7.67 -0.10
CA GLU A 70 24.00 8.76 -0.44
C GLU A 70 25.07 8.32 -1.46
N GLY A 71 25.68 9.30 -2.14
CA GLY A 71 26.89 9.12 -2.95
C GLY A 71 26.78 8.03 -4.03
N SER A 72 27.81 7.20 -4.15
CA SER A 72 27.90 6.14 -5.18
C SER A 72 26.90 5.00 -4.98
N PHE A 73 26.29 4.86 -3.80
CA PHE A 73 25.29 3.83 -3.55
C PHE A 73 23.93 4.20 -4.16
N LEU A 74 23.58 5.49 -4.15
CA LEU A 74 22.40 6.03 -4.83
C LEU A 74 22.41 5.71 -6.33
N THR A 75 23.59 5.75 -6.96
CA THR A 75 23.74 5.46 -8.40
C THR A 75 23.64 3.97 -8.73
N SER A 76 23.88 3.07 -7.78
CA SER A 76 23.86 1.62 -8.00
C SER A 76 22.61 0.92 -7.43
N LEU A 77 21.97 1.51 -6.42
CA LEU A 77 20.84 0.97 -5.68
C LEU A 77 19.84 2.09 -5.37
N ASP A 78 18.91 2.34 -6.30
CA ASP A 78 17.85 3.34 -6.14
C ASP A 78 16.72 2.83 -5.23
N ILE A 79 16.99 2.79 -3.92
CA ILE A 79 16.05 2.32 -2.89
C ILE A 79 14.77 3.17 -2.92
N GLU A 80 14.89 4.50 -2.88
CA GLU A 80 13.72 5.40 -2.83
C GLU A 80 12.89 5.34 -4.11
N GLY A 81 13.53 5.26 -5.29
CA GLY A 81 12.80 5.09 -6.55
C GLY A 81 12.06 3.75 -6.59
N LYS A 82 12.67 2.66 -6.11
CA LYS A 82 12.01 1.35 -6.00
C LYS A 82 10.82 1.40 -5.04
N VAL A 83 10.98 2.00 -3.86
CA VAL A 83 9.89 2.22 -2.89
C VAL A 83 8.74 3.01 -3.52
N LEU A 84 9.02 4.19 -4.07
CA LEU A 84 8.02 5.06 -4.68
C LEU A 84 7.27 4.36 -5.83
N LYS A 85 7.99 3.62 -6.68
CA LYS A 85 7.39 2.87 -7.77
C LYS A 85 6.44 1.79 -7.26
N THR A 86 6.88 0.98 -6.29
CA THR A 86 6.07 -0.10 -5.73
C THR A 86 4.82 0.43 -5.04
N LEU A 87 4.95 1.44 -4.17
CA LEU A 87 3.80 1.97 -3.42
C LEU A 87 2.75 2.65 -4.30
N LYS A 88 3.15 3.20 -5.47
CA LYS A 88 2.21 3.72 -6.47
C LYS A 88 1.38 2.64 -7.18
N THR A 89 1.86 1.39 -7.23
CA THR A 89 1.13 0.27 -7.88
C THR A 89 -0.02 -0.29 -7.05
N VAL A 90 -0.13 0.13 -5.79
CA VAL A 90 -1.22 -0.25 -4.89
C VAL A 90 -2.49 0.52 -5.28
N THR A 91 -3.27 0.00 -6.21
CA THR A 91 -4.25 0.81 -6.95
C THR A 91 -5.62 0.99 -6.31
N ARG A 92 -6.05 0.12 -5.37
CA ARG A 92 -7.43 0.12 -4.85
C ARG A 92 -7.87 1.48 -4.29
N TYR A 93 -6.97 2.16 -3.58
CA TYR A 93 -7.23 3.48 -3.01
C TYR A 93 -6.32 4.58 -3.59
N GLY A 94 -5.75 4.36 -4.78
CA GLY A 94 -4.91 5.34 -5.47
C GLY A 94 -3.45 5.41 -5.03
N GLY A 95 -2.94 4.36 -4.38
CA GLY A 95 -1.54 4.24 -3.94
C GLY A 95 -1.38 4.33 -2.42
N CYS A 96 -0.17 4.03 -1.97
CA CYS A 96 0.28 4.27 -0.60
C CYS A 96 1.30 5.42 -0.59
N PRO A 97 0.95 6.64 -0.16
CA PRO A 97 1.87 7.77 -0.22
C PRO A 97 3.07 7.59 0.72
N ARG A 98 4.30 7.78 0.21
CA ARG A 98 5.54 7.61 0.99
C ARG A 98 5.71 8.63 2.12
N ASN A 99 5.21 9.84 1.91
CA ASN A 99 5.15 10.92 2.90
C ASN A 99 3.69 11.13 3.25
N PHE A 100 3.14 10.26 4.09
CA PHE A 100 1.71 10.22 4.37
C PHE A 100 1.26 11.46 5.16
N THR A 101 0.38 12.25 4.57
CA THR A 101 -0.21 13.46 5.17
C THR A 101 -1.69 13.29 5.50
N GLY A 102 -2.29 14.30 6.15
CA GLY A 102 -3.74 14.34 6.34
C GLY A 102 -4.51 14.42 5.02
N GLU A 103 -4.01 15.18 4.05
CA GLU A 103 -4.63 15.29 2.71
C GLU A 103 -4.64 13.94 1.98
N ASP A 104 -3.57 13.16 2.13
CA ASP A 104 -3.50 11.80 1.59
C ASP A 104 -4.58 10.89 2.20
N GLU A 105 -4.79 11.00 3.52
CA GLU A 105 -5.83 10.25 4.22
C GLU A 105 -7.23 10.58 3.70
N GLU A 106 -7.52 11.87 3.56
CA GLU A 106 -8.79 12.36 3.02
C GLU A 106 -9.00 11.88 1.58
N ARG A 107 -7.96 11.93 0.75
CA ARG A 107 -8.01 11.44 -0.63
C ARG A 107 -8.30 9.94 -0.69
N ILE A 108 -7.67 9.14 0.16
CA ILE A 108 -7.88 7.69 0.25
C ILE A 108 -9.33 7.37 0.66
N LYS A 109 -9.86 8.08 1.67
CA LYS A 109 -11.26 7.93 2.12
C LYS A 109 -12.24 8.31 1.01
N LEU A 110 -12.00 9.43 0.32
CA LEU A 110 -12.82 9.85 -0.82
C LEU A 110 -12.82 8.78 -1.93
N MET A 111 -11.68 8.15 -2.20
CA MET A 111 -11.60 7.07 -3.20
C MET A 111 -12.46 5.86 -2.78
N ASN A 112 -12.46 5.50 -1.50
CA ASN A 112 -13.33 4.46 -0.95
C ASN A 112 -14.81 4.81 -1.12
N ASP A 113 -15.20 6.03 -0.78
CA ASP A 113 -16.60 6.48 -0.87
C ASP A 113 -17.11 6.46 -2.32
N ILE A 114 -16.25 6.82 -3.28
CA ILE A 114 -16.56 6.74 -4.71
C ILE A 114 -16.75 5.28 -5.16
N ASP A 115 -15.91 4.35 -4.70
CA ASP A 115 -16.03 2.93 -5.03
C ASP A 115 -17.33 2.34 -4.46
N GLU A 116 -17.63 2.61 -3.18
CA GLU A 116 -18.87 2.19 -2.54
C GLU A 116 -20.11 2.74 -3.26
N PHE A 117 -20.08 4.02 -3.64
CA PHE A 117 -21.15 4.64 -4.41
C PHE A 117 -21.33 3.94 -5.76
N CYS A 118 -20.24 3.68 -6.49
CA CYS A 118 -20.27 3.00 -7.78
C CYS A 118 -20.85 1.58 -7.67
N GLN A 119 -20.46 0.83 -6.64
CA GLN A 119 -20.98 -0.52 -6.37
C GLN A 119 -22.48 -0.49 -6.07
N LYS A 120 -22.93 0.42 -5.18
CA LYS A 120 -24.36 0.58 -4.85
C LYS A 120 -25.17 0.97 -6.08
N ARG A 121 -24.69 1.92 -6.89
CA ARG A 121 -25.33 2.32 -8.14
C ARG A 121 -25.51 1.14 -9.09
N LYS A 122 -24.48 0.29 -9.22
CA LYS A 122 -24.53 -0.89 -10.08
C LYS A 122 -25.61 -1.87 -9.59
N ALA A 123 -25.64 -2.18 -8.29
CA ALA A 123 -26.66 -3.04 -7.70
C ALA A 123 -28.08 -2.51 -7.93
N TYR A 124 -28.31 -1.20 -7.74
CA TYR A 124 -29.61 -0.58 -8.00
C TYR A 124 -30.06 -0.70 -9.47
N ILE A 125 -29.13 -0.57 -10.42
CA ILE A 125 -29.44 -0.75 -11.85
C ILE A 125 -29.85 -2.19 -12.12
N GLU A 126 -29.12 -3.18 -11.59
CA GLU A 126 -29.43 -4.60 -11.75
C GLU A 126 -30.82 -4.95 -11.16
N ASP A 127 -31.16 -4.39 -10.00
CA ASP A 127 -32.48 -4.55 -9.37
C ASP A 127 -33.60 -3.96 -10.23
N LEU A 128 -33.40 -2.76 -10.79
CA LEU A 128 -34.38 -2.11 -11.67
C LEU A 128 -34.62 -2.90 -12.95
N GLU A 129 -33.58 -3.41 -13.59
CA GLU A 129 -33.68 -4.25 -14.80
C GLU A 129 -34.44 -5.56 -14.51
N SER A 130 -34.22 -6.15 -13.34
CA SER A 130 -34.94 -7.35 -12.89
C SER A 130 -36.43 -7.07 -12.67
N LEU A 131 -36.75 -5.93 -12.05
CA LEU A 131 -38.12 -5.49 -11.82
C LEU A 131 -38.86 -5.21 -13.14
N GLU A 132 -38.21 -4.55 -14.09
CA GLU A 132 -38.77 -4.26 -15.40
C GLU A 132 -39.18 -5.56 -16.14
N LYS A 133 -38.29 -6.56 -16.19
CA LYS A 133 -38.57 -7.88 -16.79
C LYS A 133 -39.76 -8.56 -16.10
N THR A 134 -39.84 -8.46 -14.77
CA THR A 134 -40.94 -9.01 -13.99
C THR A 134 -42.27 -8.32 -14.32
N CYS A 135 -42.28 -6.99 -14.47
CA CYS A 135 -43.47 -6.25 -14.88
C CYS A 135 -43.91 -6.60 -16.30
N GLN A 136 -42.98 -6.64 -17.27
CA GLN A 136 -43.29 -7.00 -18.66
C GLN A 136 -43.89 -8.40 -18.77
N SER A 137 -43.32 -9.40 -18.08
CA SER A 137 -43.86 -10.77 -18.08
C SER A 137 -45.26 -10.89 -17.45
N ARG A 138 -45.62 -10.02 -16.51
CA ARG A 138 -46.96 -9.98 -15.88
C ARG A 138 -48.01 -9.33 -16.77
N SER A 139 -47.63 -8.39 -17.64
CA SER A 139 -48.54 -7.70 -18.56
C SER A 139 -48.92 -8.50 -19.81
N ILE A 140 -48.33 -9.68 -20.04
CA ILE A 140 -48.63 -10.57 -21.19
C ILE A 140 -49.68 -11.65 -20.81
N LYS A 141 -50.33 -11.52 -19.65
CA LYS A 141 -51.49 -12.34 -19.23
C LYS A 141 -52.76 -11.52 -19.23
#